data_AF-A0AAU4GIR7-F1
#
_entry.id   AF-A0AAU4GIR7-F1
#
_cell.length_a   1.000
_cell.length_b   1.000
_cell.length_c   1.000
_cell.angle_alpha   90.00
_cell.angle_beta   90.00
_cell.angle_gamma   90.00
#
_symmetry.space_group_name_H-M   'P 1'
#
loop_
_entity.id
_entity.type
_entity.pdbx_description
1 polymer ?
#
loop_
_entity_poly.entity_id
_entity_poly.type
_entity_poly.pdbx_seq_one_letter_code
_entity_poly.pdbx_strand_id
1 'polypeptide(L)'
;MLYTASHRGYSGTRDKAYKPQSGDPVNTAGAGDRAIPAAVWDDPLMRAALRDRDIGGVFVLLRRHGVSQRRISALTGQGQSEVSEICNGRQVMAYDVLARIGAGLGVPPGLMGLAYTPDTETSAALTAVPMAAREVDTMPDRRHVLGIAAKLAVGAALTSAELAALAVPAVATPAPAAIDTTEVDALREITTALWVREKRFGGHAVRDAVIAQLGWARGLLRAARTDTTSRELYGVVADLWSLAGWASHDVGLPGAAVGYLTHSMSAAAEIDDPMRTALAAEQIARVYLGQGDPGEALKMCQLASVAASRARVGQVDALVHSTTARAHADMGNLRQALDTLTVARAALENGSGEISQPRGFDTAALGSESGRVLSIAATHDASYAPRAIDALTAYTSTADPVRVKRRAVSSAQLAAVLFRAGQPADAVRTGHTALELAASVRSRRLTDHLDTVRAEAVRLPRHRDAAELARAITAAAGRG
;
A
#
# COMPACT_ATOMS: atom_id res chain seq x y z
N MET A 1 -55.28 5.08 7.47
CA MET A 1 -55.97 4.96 6.17
C MET A 1 -54.91 4.75 5.12
N LEU A 2 -54.59 3.49 4.80
CA LEU A 2 -55.13 2.72 3.66
C LEU A 2 -54.71 3.29 2.28
N TYR A 3 -53.68 2.63 1.71
CA TYR A 3 -53.56 2.09 0.34
C TYR A 3 -54.33 2.73 -0.82
N THR A 4 -53.62 2.98 -1.95
CA THR A 4 -53.84 2.43 -3.32
C THR A 4 -52.85 3.09 -4.30
N ALA A 5 -51.90 2.38 -4.93
CA ALA A 5 -52.00 1.52 -6.13
C ALA A 5 -51.71 2.27 -7.46
N SER A 6 -50.71 1.80 -8.24
CA SER A 6 -50.72 1.73 -9.72
C SER A 6 -49.40 1.05 -10.19
N HIS A 7 -49.37 -0.23 -10.63
CA HIS A 7 -49.57 -0.72 -12.02
C HIS A 7 -48.66 0.00 -13.04
N ARG A 8 -47.64 -0.63 -13.64
CA ARG A 8 -47.58 -1.55 -14.81
C ARG A 8 -46.28 -1.16 -15.53
N GLY A 9 -45.54 -1.95 -16.29
CA GLY A 9 -45.63 -3.32 -16.77
C GLY A 9 -44.36 -3.60 -17.58
N TYR A 10 -43.88 -4.84 -17.55
CA TYR A 10 -42.77 -5.33 -18.37
C TYR A 10 -43.35 -6.19 -19.48
N SER A 11 -43.12 -5.83 -20.75
CA SER A 11 -43.46 -6.63 -21.93
C SER A 11 -42.33 -7.60 -22.26
N GLY A 12 -42.69 -8.80 -22.73
CA GLY A 12 -41.81 -9.94 -23.01
C GLY A 12 -40.67 -9.68 -24.00
N THR A 13 -39.73 -10.59 -24.13
CA THR A 13 -39.95 -11.84 -24.87
C THR A 13 -38.83 -12.86 -24.61
N ARG A 14 -39.20 -14.14 -24.73
CA ARG A 14 -38.38 -15.35 -24.55
C ARG A 14 -37.40 -15.53 -25.71
N ASP A 15 -36.24 -16.13 -25.44
CA ASP A 15 -35.78 -17.24 -26.28
C ASP A 15 -34.94 -18.30 -25.53
N LYS A 16 -35.01 -19.51 -26.11
CA LYS A 16 -34.70 -20.89 -25.66
C LYS A 16 -33.34 -21.14 -24.96
N ALA A 17 -33.29 -21.81 -23.80
CA ALA A 17 -33.33 -23.27 -23.53
C ALA A 17 -31.94 -23.98 -23.59
N TYR A 18 -31.40 -24.32 -22.42
CA TYR A 18 -30.45 -25.43 -22.20
C TYR A 18 -31.00 -26.32 -21.09
N LYS A 19 -31.26 -27.60 -21.40
CA LYS A 19 -31.69 -28.63 -20.44
C LYS A 19 -30.44 -29.40 -19.97
N PRO A 20 -30.17 -29.51 -18.65
CA PRO A 20 -29.39 -30.62 -18.13
C PRO A 20 -30.31 -31.80 -17.81
N GLN A 21 -29.80 -32.99 -18.11
CA GLN A 21 -30.45 -34.29 -17.94
C GLN A 21 -30.75 -34.57 -16.46
N SER A 22 -31.94 -35.10 -16.22
CA SER A 22 -32.40 -35.68 -14.95
C SER A 22 -31.75 -37.04 -14.72
N GLY A 23 -31.19 -37.24 -13.53
CA GLY A 23 -30.79 -38.53 -12.99
C GLY A 23 -31.01 -38.57 -11.47
N ASP A 24 -32.21 -38.99 -11.09
CA ASP A 24 -32.71 -39.64 -9.87
C ASP A 24 -32.35 -39.17 -8.44
N PRO A 25 -33.30 -39.34 -7.49
CA PRO A 25 -33.29 -38.68 -6.19
C PRO A 25 -32.44 -39.46 -5.19
N VAL A 26 -31.37 -38.85 -4.69
CA VAL A 26 -30.67 -39.41 -3.52
C VAL A 26 -31.41 -38.98 -2.26
N ASN A 27 -31.99 -39.99 -1.62
CA ASN A 27 -32.67 -39.96 -0.34
C ASN A 27 -31.98 -39.08 0.72
N THR A 28 -32.76 -38.14 1.24
CA THR A 28 -32.51 -37.37 2.47
C THR A 28 -32.66 -38.26 3.70
N ALA A 29 -31.54 -38.67 4.30
CA ALA A 29 -31.47 -39.01 5.72
C ALA A 29 -30.00 -38.94 6.19
N GLY A 30 -29.70 -38.02 7.12
CA GLY A 30 -28.41 -38.00 7.85
C GLY A 30 -27.35 -37.02 7.33
N ALA A 31 -27.63 -35.72 7.30
CA ALA A 31 -26.59 -34.69 7.14
C ALA A 31 -26.89 -33.48 8.04
N GLY A 32 -27.06 -33.75 9.34
CA GLY A 32 -27.41 -32.74 10.33
C GLY A 32 -26.24 -31.86 10.79
N ASP A 33 -24.98 -32.20 10.49
CA ASP A 33 -23.87 -31.48 11.14
C ASP A 33 -22.52 -31.43 10.42
N ARG A 34 -22.50 -31.49 9.08
CA ARG A 34 -21.25 -31.23 8.34
C ARG A 34 -21.02 -29.73 8.17
N ALA A 35 -19.81 -29.28 8.49
CA ALA A 35 -19.32 -27.94 8.16
C ALA A 35 -19.38 -27.70 6.63
N ILE A 36 -19.59 -26.46 6.21
CA ILE A 36 -19.57 -26.09 4.79
C ILE A 36 -18.16 -26.43 4.25
N PRO A 37 -18.03 -27.26 3.20
CA PRO A 37 -16.72 -27.65 2.68
C PRO A 37 -15.90 -26.43 2.24
N ALA A 38 -14.61 -26.41 2.58
CA ALA A 38 -13.74 -25.27 2.27
C ALA A 38 -13.69 -24.91 0.77
N ALA A 39 -13.82 -25.92 -0.11
CA ALA A 39 -13.86 -25.75 -1.56
C ALA A 39 -15.03 -24.86 -2.06
N VAL A 40 -16.10 -24.72 -1.27
CA VAL A 40 -17.22 -23.80 -1.60
C VAL A 40 -16.75 -22.34 -1.59
N TRP A 41 -15.78 -22.00 -0.75
CA TRP A 41 -15.18 -20.66 -0.65
C TRP A 41 -14.17 -20.37 -1.76
N ASP A 42 -13.74 -21.40 -2.50
CA ASP A 42 -12.82 -21.27 -3.63
C ASP A 42 -13.51 -21.02 -4.97
N ASP A 43 -14.85 -21.14 -5.02
CA ASP A 43 -15.67 -20.83 -6.19
C ASP A 43 -15.53 -19.33 -6.57
N PRO A 44 -15.11 -18.99 -7.80
CA PRO A 44 -14.96 -17.60 -8.25
C PRO A 44 -16.21 -16.74 -8.04
N LEU A 45 -17.40 -17.32 -8.19
CA LEU A 45 -18.67 -16.60 -7.99
C LEU A 45 -18.93 -16.35 -6.50
N MET A 46 -18.56 -17.30 -5.63
CA MET A 46 -18.66 -17.13 -4.17
C MET A 46 -17.72 -16.03 -3.70
N ARG A 47 -16.49 -15.98 -4.24
CA ARG A 47 -15.52 -14.93 -3.90
C ARG A 47 -15.97 -13.54 -4.36
N ALA A 48 -16.58 -13.43 -5.52
CA ALA A 48 -17.15 -12.18 -6.01
C ALA A 48 -18.31 -11.71 -5.09
N ALA A 49 -19.25 -12.60 -4.77
CA ALA A 49 -20.37 -12.29 -3.89
C ALA A 49 -19.92 -11.88 -2.47
N LEU A 50 -18.90 -12.54 -1.92
CA LEU A 50 -18.33 -12.19 -0.62
C LEU A 50 -17.61 -10.83 -0.64
N ARG A 51 -16.87 -10.52 -1.72
CA ARG A 51 -16.19 -9.23 -1.89
C ARG A 51 -17.17 -8.08 -1.99
N ASP A 52 -18.25 -8.26 -2.75
CA ASP A 52 -19.26 -7.24 -3.01
C ASP A 52 -20.33 -7.16 -1.90
N ARG A 53 -20.19 -8.00 -0.85
CA ARG A 53 -21.12 -8.13 0.28
C ARG A 53 -22.55 -8.50 -0.16
N ASP A 54 -22.67 -9.22 -1.28
CA ASP A 54 -23.92 -9.74 -1.79
C ASP A 54 -24.34 -11.00 -1.04
N ILE A 55 -24.97 -10.82 0.12
CA ILE A 55 -25.48 -11.93 0.95
C ILE A 55 -26.55 -12.75 0.22
N GLY A 56 -27.34 -12.12 -0.66
CA GLY A 56 -28.29 -12.81 -1.50
C GLY A 56 -27.59 -13.81 -2.42
N GLY A 57 -26.55 -13.36 -3.13
CA GLY A 57 -25.67 -14.19 -3.95
C GLY A 57 -25.01 -15.33 -3.15
N VAL A 58 -24.49 -15.04 -1.96
CA VAL A 58 -23.88 -16.05 -1.07
C VAL A 58 -24.88 -17.14 -0.69
N PHE A 59 -26.10 -16.78 -0.27
CA PHE A 59 -27.13 -17.76 0.09
C PHE A 59 -27.60 -18.60 -1.10
N VAL A 60 -27.73 -18.00 -2.28
CA VAL A 60 -28.10 -18.70 -3.52
C VAL A 60 -27.01 -19.71 -3.92
N LEU A 61 -25.73 -19.32 -3.82
CA LEU A 61 -24.60 -20.19 -4.12
C LEU A 61 -24.48 -21.33 -3.10
N LEU A 62 -24.68 -21.07 -1.81
CA LEU A 62 -24.70 -22.12 -0.78
C LEU A 62 -25.80 -23.16 -1.04
N ARG A 63 -26.98 -22.73 -1.51
CA ARG A 63 -28.06 -23.65 -1.91
C ARG A 63 -27.68 -24.51 -3.11
N ARG A 64 -26.96 -23.94 -4.08
CA ARG A 64 -26.45 -24.69 -5.24
C ARG A 64 -25.44 -25.77 -4.83
N HIS A 65 -24.68 -25.51 -3.76
CA HIS A 65 -23.76 -26.45 -3.12
C HIS A 65 -24.42 -27.38 -2.09
N GLY A 66 -25.77 -27.45 -2.06
CA GLY A 66 -26.53 -28.41 -1.25
C GLY A 66 -26.89 -27.95 0.16
N VAL A 67 -26.62 -26.69 0.54
CA VAL A 67 -26.97 -26.16 1.87
C VAL A 67 -28.43 -25.67 1.85
N SER A 68 -29.32 -26.30 2.63
CA SER A 68 -30.73 -25.91 2.70
C SER A 68 -30.94 -24.55 3.38
N GLN A 69 -32.02 -23.84 3.04
CA GLN A 69 -32.36 -22.56 3.71
C GLN A 69 -32.52 -22.72 5.23
N ARG A 70 -33.08 -23.86 5.68
CA ARG A 70 -33.19 -24.18 7.10
C ARG A 70 -31.84 -24.27 7.78
N ARG A 71 -30.82 -24.79 7.09
CA ARG A 71 -29.43 -24.82 7.59
C ARG A 71 -28.80 -23.43 7.57
N ILE A 72 -29.02 -22.63 6.52
CA ILE A 72 -28.55 -21.23 6.46
C ILE A 72 -29.14 -20.42 7.62
N SER A 73 -30.45 -20.54 7.87
CA SER A 73 -31.14 -19.92 9.01
C SER A 73 -30.50 -20.32 10.35
N ALA A 74 -30.27 -21.63 10.57
CA ALA A 74 -29.64 -22.13 11.79
C ALA A 74 -28.19 -21.64 11.97
N LEU A 75 -27.41 -21.57 10.88
CA LEU A 75 -26.02 -21.11 10.92
C LEU A 75 -25.90 -19.61 11.16
N THR A 76 -26.79 -18.81 10.56
CA THR A 76 -26.70 -17.34 10.58
C THR A 76 -27.51 -16.67 11.70
N GLY A 77 -28.34 -17.44 12.40
CA GLY A 77 -29.29 -16.91 13.39
C GLY A 77 -30.40 -16.05 12.79
N GLN A 78 -30.61 -16.12 11.46
CA GLN A 78 -31.68 -15.42 10.74
C GLN A 78 -32.95 -16.28 10.72
N GLY A 79 -34.13 -15.66 10.73
CA GLY A 79 -35.40 -16.37 10.52
C GLY A 79 -35.48 -16.97 9.12
N GLN A 80 -36.18 -18.11 8.97
CA GLN A 80 -36.37 -18.77 7.67
C GLN A 80 -37.01 -17.84 6.62
N SER A 81 -37.94 -16.98 7.04
CA SER A 81 -38.58 -15.97 6.19
C SER A 81 -37.57 -14.91 5.72
N GLU A 82 -36.65 -14.49 6.60
CA GLU A 82 -35.62 -13.49 6.30
C GLU A 82 -34.58 -14.03 5.30
N VAL A 83 -34.19 -15.30 5.44
CA VAL A 83 -33.30 -15.97 4.48
C VAL A 83 -33.94 -16.02 3.09
N SER A 84 -35.26 -16.25 3.01
CA SER A 84 -36.00 -16.24 1.75
C SER A 84 -36.04 -14.85 1.12
N GLU A 85 -36.31 -13.81 1.90
CA GLU A 85 -36.32 -12.41 1.42
C GLU A 85 -34.94 -11.97 0.91
N ILE A 86 -33.87 -12.35 1.61
CA ILE A 86 -32.49 -12.03 1.18
C ILE A 86 -32.14 -12.74 -0.13
N CYS A 87 -32.54 -14.01 -0.31
CA CYS A 87 -32.39 -14.71 -1.59
C CYS A 87 -33.17 -14.03 -2.73
N ASN A 88 -34.25 -13.32 -2.42
CA ASN A 88 -35.14 -12.66 -3.37
C ASN A 88 -34.83 -11.16 -3.55
N GLY A 89 -33.67 -10.69 -3.08
CA GLY A 89 -33.16 -9.34 -3.37
C GLY A 89 -33.22 -8.34 -2.23
N ARG A 90 -33.61 -8.75 -1.01
CA ARG A 90 -33.49 -7.89 0.18
C ARG A 90 -32.00 -7.74 0.56
N GLN A 91 -31.50 -6.51 0.55
CA GLN A 91 -30.11 -6.23 0.93
C GLN A 91 -29.94 -6.17 2.45
N VAL A 92 -28.81 -6.69 2.94
CA VAL A 92 -28.40 -6.62 4.35
C VAL A 92 -27.42 -5.47 4.53
N MET A 93 -27.90 -4.36 5.10
CA MET A 93 -27.12 -3.13 5.24
C MET A 93 -26.39 -3.00 6.58
N ALA A 94 -26.86 -3.69 7.61
CA ALA A 94 -26.36 -3.54 8.97
C ALA A 94 -25.10 -4.38 9.20
N TYR A 95 -24.02 -3.72 9.66
CA TYR A 95 -22.70 -4.32 9.80
C TYR A 95 -22.65 -5.47 10.82
N ASP A 96 -23.36 -5.33 11.94
CA ASP A 96 -23.50 -6.35 12.99
C ASP A 96 -24.22 -7.62 12.49
N VAL A 97 -25.15 -7.46 11.54
CA VAL A 97 -25.83 -8.57 10.88
C VAL A 97 -24.89 -9.26 9.89
N LEU A 98 -24.12 -8.51 9.11
CA LEU A 98 -23.11 -9.06 8.20
C LEU A 98 -22.02 -9.86 8.95
N ALA A 99 -21.51 -9.32 10.06
CA ALA A 99 -20.51 -9.99 10.89
C ALA A 99 -21.04 -11.31 11.49
N ARG A 100 -22.28 -11.30 11.96
CA ARG A 100 -22.95 -12.50 12.49
C ARG A 100 -23.20 -13.55 11.42
N ILE A 101 -23.60 -13.14 10.21
CA ILE A 101 -23.78 -14.04 9.06
C ILE A 101 -22.43 -14.64 8.66
N GLY A 102 -21.37 -13.84 8.55
CA GLY A 102 -20.02 -14.29 8.22
C GLY A 102 -19.47 -15.31 9.23
N ALA A 103 -19.60 -15.00 10.53
CA ALA A 103 -19.20 -15.90 11.61
C ALA A 103 -20.02 -17.20 11.62
N GLY A 104 -21.34 -17.08 11.48
CA GLY A 104 -22.26 -18.22 11.47
C GLY A 104 -22.05 -19.19 10.32
N LEU A 105 -21.68 -18.68 9.14
CA LEU A 105 -21.36 -19.50 7.97
C LEU A 105 -19.93 -20.06 8.00
N GLY A 106 -19.06 -19.61 8.91
CA GLY A 106 -17.65 -20.00 8.94
C GLY A 106 -16.87 -19.49 7.71
N VAL A 107 -17.22 -18.29 7.21
CA VAL A 107 -16.49 -17.65 6.11
C VAL A 107 -15.09 -17.29 6.59
N PRO A 108 -14.01 -17.68 5.88
CA PRO A 108 -12.65 -17.25 6.22
C PRO A 108 -12.58 -15.72 6.41
N PRO A 109 -12.03 -15.21 7.53
CA PRO A 109 -12.10 -13.79 7.91
C PRO A 109 -11.63 -12.78 6.86
N GLY A 110 -10.71 -13.20 5.98
CA GLY A 110 -10.20 -12.38 4.87
C GLY A 110 -11.12 -12.25 3.64
N LEU A 111 -12.16 -13.08 3.51
CA LEU A 111 -12.98 -13.13 2.29
C LEU A 111 -14.17 -12.16 2.28
N MET A 112 -14.71 -11.81 3.45
CA MET A 112 -15.83 -10.86 3.58
C MET A 112 -15.36 -9.43 3.93
N GLY A 113 -14.05 -9.23 4.10
CA GLY A 113 -13.47 -7.94 4.50
C GLY A 113 -13.89 -7.50 5.92
N LEU A 114 -14.13 -8.46 6.82
CA LEU A 114 -14.60 -8.23 8.20
C LEU A 114 -13.57 -8.62 9.28
N ALA A 115 -12.29 -8.76 8.94
CA ALA A 115 -11.28 -9.16 9.91
C ALA A 115 -10.95 -8.02 10.90
N TYR A 116 -11.53 -8.11 12.09
CA TYR A 116 -10.86 -7.75 13.34
C TYR A 116 -11.04 -8.90 14.33
N THR A 117 -10.02 -9.76 14.45
CA THR A 117 -9.69 -10.42 15.73
C THR A 117 -8.21 -10.15 16.01
N PRO A 118 -7.82 -9.79 17.25
CA PRO A 118 -6.65 -8.93 17.40
C PRO A 118 -5.30 -9.68 17.36
N ASP A 119 -5.20 -10.88 17.95
CA ASP A 119 -3.88 -11.32 18.44
C ASP A 119 -3.33 -12.63 17.84
N THR A 120 -4.15 -13.53 17.27
CA THR A 120 -3.65 -14.83 16.77
C THR A 120 -3.64 -14.91 15.23
N GLU A 121 -4.63 -14.30 14.57
CA GLU A 121 -4.72 -14.29 13.11
C GLU A 121 -3.80 -13.27 12.47
N THR A 122 -3.54 -12.15 13.15
CA THR A 122 -2.64 -11.08 12.70
C THR A 122 -1.20 -11.59 12.61
N SER A 123 -0.68 -12.25 13.66
CA SER A 123 0.63 -12.92 13.64
C SER A 123 0.74 -14.01 12.54
N ALA A 124 -0.34 -14.79 12.33
CA ALA A 124 -0.40 -15.75 11.24
C ALA A 124 -0.38 -15.07 9.86
N ALA A 125 -1.11 -13.97 9.66
CA ALA A 125 -1.13 -13.20 8.41
C ALA A 125 0.22 -12.53 8.11
N LEU A 126 0.92 -12.03 9.13
CA LEU A 126 2.28 -11.48 9.02
C LEU A 126 3.30 -12.55 8.61
N THR A 127 3.00 -13.82 8.85
CA THR A 127 3.86 -14.95 8.50
C THR A 127 3.36 -15.73 7.26
N ALA A 128 2.15 -15.49 6.77
CA ALA A 128 1.49 -16.20 5.67
C ALA A 128 1.66 -15.51 4.30
N VAL A 129 2.49 -16.08 3.45
CA VAL A 129 2.63 -15.82 1.99
C VAL A 129 3.06 -17.15 1.38
N PRO A 130 2.64 -17.51 0.14
CA PRO A 130 3.02 -18.78 -0.48
C PRO A 130 4.52 -18.98 -0.39
N MET A 131 4.92 -20.02 0.33
CA MET A 131 6.30 -20.46 0.29
C MET A 131 6.55 -20.92 -1.13
N ALA A 132 7.55 -20.35 -1.82
CA ALA A 132 8.25 -21.13 -2.82
C ALA A 132 8.60 -22.46 -2.15
N ALA A 133 8.25 -23.57 -2.80
CA ALA A 133 8.40 -24.91 -2.26
C ALA A 133 9.75 -25.02 -1.55
N ARG A 134 9.76 -25.72 -0.41
CA ARG A 134 10.94 -25.95 0.42
C ARG A 134 12.00 -26.64 -0.44
N GLU A 135 12.81 -25.86 -1.14
CA GLU A 135 13.91 -26.37 -1.94
C GLU A 135 14.97 -26.84 -0.95
N VAL A 136 15.16 -28.16 -0.94
CA VAL A 136 16.24 -28.80 -0.21
C VAL A 136 17.54 -28.33 -0.87
N ASP A 137 18.45 -27.76 -0.09
CA ASP A 137 19.81 -27.48 -0.54
C ASP A 137 20.50 -28.82 -0.83
N THR A 138 20.33 -29.32 -2.05
CA THR A 138 20.99 -30.52 -2.53
C THR A 138 22.25 -30.11 -3.27
N MET A 139 23.39 -30.66 -2.84
CA MET A 139 24.64 -30.55 -3.59
C MET A 139 24.38 -30.88 -5.08
N PRO A 140 24.73 -29.99 -6.02
CA PRO A 140 24.52 -30.25 -7.44
C PRO A 140 25.26 -31.53 -7.86
N ASP A 141 24.69 -32.27 -8.83
CA ASP A 141 25.31 -33.49 -9.34
C ASP A 141 26.73 -33.19 -9.85
N ARG A 142 27.72 -33.81 -9.22
CA ARG A 142 29.15 -33.70 -9.57
C ARG A 142 29.39 -33.89 -11.07
N ARG A 143 28.67 -34.82 -11.72
CA ARG A 143 28.87 -35.09 -13.16
C ARG A 143 28.39 -33.93 -14.02
N HIS A 144 27.28 -33.31 -13.63
CA HIS A 144 26.74 -32.15 -14.30
C HIS A 144 27.68 -30.94 -14.17
N VAL A 145 28.18 -30.69 -12.95
CA VAL A 145 29.14 -29.62 -12.67
C VAL A 145 30.45 -29.82 -13.45
N LEU A 146 30.99 -31.03 -13.45
CA LEU A 146 32.20 -31.36 -14.21
C LEU A 146 31.99 -31.22 -15.73
N GLY A 147 30.81 -31.54 -16.25
CA GLY A 147 30.48 -31.39 -17.66
C GLY A 147 30.47 -29.93 -18.11
N ILE A 148 29.85 -29.05 -17.33
CA ILE A 148 29.85 -27.60 -17.58
C ILE A 148 31.27 -27.03 -17.44
N ALA A 149 31.98 -27.40 -16.36
CA ALA A 149 33.35 -26.94 -16.13
C ALA A 149 34.31 -27.36 -17.26
N ALA A 150 34.18 -28.60 -17.78
CA ALA A 150 34.96 -29.08 -18.91
C ALA A 150 34.67 -28.28 -20.18
N LYS A 151 33.39 -28.00 -20.50
CA LYS A 151 33.00 -27.16 -21.65
C LYS A 151 33.59 -25.75 -21.56
N LEU A 152 33.53 -25.12 -20.40
CA LEU A 152 34.14 -23.81 -20.18
C LEU A 152 35.67 -23.86 -20.31
N ALA A 153 36.32 -24.90 -19.78
CA ALA A 153 37.77 -25.07 -19.87
C ALA A 153 38.27 -25.25 -21.31
N VAL A 154 37.48 -25.86 -22.20
CA VAL A 154 37.79 -25.99 -23.64
C VAL A 154 37.22 -24.84 -24.49
N GLY A 155 36.65 -23.80 -23.88
CA GLY A 155 36.13 -22.62 -24.59
C GLY A 155 34.83 -22.84 -25.36
N ALA A 156 34.06 -23.89 -25.04
CA ALA A 156 32.79 -24.17 -25.68
C ALA A 156 31.66 -23.28 -25.11
N ALA A 157 30.77 -22.81 -25.98
CA ALA A 157 29.59 -22.05 -25.57
C ALA A 157 28.59 -22.94 -24.81
N LEU A 158 27.99 -22.39 -23.76
CA LEU A 158 26.92 -23.06 -23.01
C LEU A 158 25.58 -22.88 -23.71
N THR A 159 24.76 -23.92 -23.66
CA THR A 159 23.36 -23.84 -24.11
C THR A 159 22.51 -23.06 -23.10
N SER A 160 21.35 -22.55 -23.53
CA SER A 160 20.40 -21.88 -22.63
C SER A 160 19.93 -22.78 -21.48
N ALA A 161 19.83 -24.09 -21.70
CA ALA A 161 19.48 -25.07 -20.67
C ALA A 161 20.60 -25.22 -19.61
N GLU A 162 21.86 -25.18 -20.03
CA GLU A 162 23.01 -25.24 -19.11
C GLU A 162 23.18 -23.94 -18.33
N LEU A 163 22.91 -22.79 -18.97
CA LEU A 163 22.82 -21.49 -18.29
C LEU A 163 21.68 -21.47 -17.25
N ALA A 164 20.52 -22.05 -17.56
CA ALA A 164 19.42 -22.17 -16.60
C ALA A 164 19.77 -23.14 -15.45
N ALA A 165 20.53 -24.20 -15.70
CA ALA A 165 20.99 -25.13 -14.68
C ALA A 165 22.06 -24.54 -13.74
N LEU A 166 22.75 -23.47 -14.17
CA LEU A 166 23.65 -22.68 -13.33
C LEU A 166 22.91 -21.64 -12.46
N ALA A 167 21.60 -21.45 -12.67
CA ALA A 167 20.84 -20.57 -11.81
C ALA A 167 20.81 -21.13 -10.38
N VAL A 168 21.42 -20.40 -9.45
CA VAL A 168 21.34 -20.73 -8.03
C VAL A 168 19.96 -20.26 -7.54
N PRO A 169 19.08 -21.17 -7.09
CA PRO A 169 17.81 -20.75 -6.54
C PRO A 169 18.05 -19.88 -5.31
N ALA A 170 17.19 -18.87 -5.12
CA ALA A 170 17.22 -18.05 -3.92
C ALA A 170 16.68 -18.86 -2.74
N VAL A 171 17.56 -19.65 -2.09
CA VAL A 171 17.23 -20.34 -0.86
C VAL A 171 17.25 -19.32 0.28
N ALA A 172 16.14 -19.22 1.02
CA ALA A 172 16.07 -18.33 2.17
C ALA A 172 17.05 -18.78 3.26
N THR A 173 17.80 -17.83 3.83
CA THR A 173 18.66 -18.09 4.98
C THR A 173 17.83 -18.75 6.10
N PRO A 174 18.20 -19.94 6.59
CA PRO A 174 17.50 -20.56 7.70
C PRO A 174 17.49 -19.62 8.90
N ALA A 175 16.30 -19.29 9.40
CA ALA A 175 16.21 -18.55 10.65
C ALA A 175 16.60 -19.47 11.83
N PRO A 176 17.29 -18.94 12.85
CA PRO A 176 17.61 -19.71 14.04
C PRO A 176 16.32 -20.14 14.76
N ALA A 177 16.40 -21.26 15.48
CA ALA A 177 15.24 -21.79 16.22
C ALA A 177 14.83 -20.91 17.40
N ALA A 178 15.78 -20.15 17.96
CA ALA A 178 15.57 -19.16 19.00
C ALA A 178 16.39 -17.90 18.68
N ILE A 179 15.90 -16.74 19.12
CA ILE A 179 16.56 -15.45 18.91
C ILE A 179 16.63 -14.65 20.21
N ASP A 180 17.60 -13.74 20.28
CA ASP A 180 17.69 -12.73 21.33
C ASP A 180 17.75 -11.31 20.74
N THR A 181 18.27 -10.34 21.48
CA THR A 181 18.38 -8.95 21.02
C THR A 181 19.34 -8.79 19.83
N THR A 182 20.29 -9.72 19.64
CA THR A 182 21.31 -9.67 18.58
C THR A 182 20.68 -9.66 17.18
N GLU A 183 19.77 -10.60 16.89
CA GLU A 183 19.10 -10.63 15.58
C GLU A 183 18.19 -9.42 15.38
N VAL A 184 17.55 -8.94 16.44
CA VAL A 184 16.69 -7.75 16.40
C VAL A 184 17.50 -6.49 16.09
N ASP A 185 18.66 -6.34 16.73
CA ASP A 185 19.57 -5.22 16.50
C ASP A 185 20.18 -5.25 15.09
N ALA A 186 20.57 -6.42 14.60
CA ALA A 186 21.02 -6.60 13.22
C ALA A 186 19.93 -6.19 12.21
N LEU A 187 18.67 -6.61 12.46
CA LEU A 187 17.53 -6.24 11.62
C LEU A 187 17.24 -4.73 11.70
N ARG A 188 17.41 -4.11 12.88
CA ARG A 188 17.22 -2.68 13.12
C ARG A 188 18.26 -1.85 12.38
N GLU A 189 19.52 -2.27 12.43
CA GLU A 189 20.63 -1.62 11.73
C GLU A 189 20.42 -1.65 10.22
N ILE A 190 20.14 -2.82 9.64
CA ILE A 190 19.93 -2.94 8.19
C ILE A 190 18.68 -2.16 7.74
N THR A 191 17.61 -2.16 8.53
CA THR A 191 16.39 -1.38 8.24
C THR A 191 16.69 0.12 8.22
N THR A 192 17.48 0.61 9.18
CA THR A 192 17.91 2.01 9.26
C THR A 192 18.77 2.38 8.06
N ALA A 193 19.75 1.55 7.70
CA ALA A 193 20.62 1.76 6.55
C ALA A 193 19.83 1.79 5.23
N LEU A 194 18.85 0.90 5.05
CA LEU A 194 17.99 0.87 3.87
C LEU A 194 17.09 2.12 3.80
N TRP A 195 16.59 2.63 4.92
CA TRP A 195 15.86 3.91 4.94
C TRP A 195 16.72 5.10 4.51
N VAL A 196 17.99 5.17 4.94
CA VAL A 196 18.93 6.22 4.49
C VAL A 196 19.15 6.12 2.98
N ARG A 197 19.37 4.89 2.46
CA ARG A 197 19.53 4.66 1.02
C ARG A 197 18.28 5.02 0.23
N GLU A 198 17.09 4.72 0.74
CA GLU A 198 15.81 5.07 0.11
C GLU A 198 15.67 6.58 -0.05
N LYS A 199 16.00 7.34 1.00
CA LYS A 199 15.93 8.81 1.00
C LYS A 199 16.93 9.45 0.06
N ARG A 200 18.10 8.82 -0.11
CA ARG A 200 19.18 9.30 -0.96
C ARG A 200 19.02 8.92 -2.43
N PHE A 201 18.68 7.66 -2.71
CA PHE A 201 18.73 7.06 -4.06
C PHE A 201 17.37 6.63 -4.61
N GLY A 202 16.29 6.68 -3.81
CA GLY A 202 14.95 6.25 -4.22
C GLY A 202 14.66 4.77 -4.00
N GLY A 203 13.40 4.40 -4.22
CA GLY A 203 12.85 3.08 -3.90
C GLY A 203 13.42 1.95 -4.75
N HIS A 204 13.75 2.21 -6.03
CA HIS A 204 14.38 1.18 -6.88
C HIS A 204 15.72 0.70 -6.31
N ALA A 205 16.45 1.57 -5.60
CA ALA A 205 17.76 1.22 -5.04
C ALA A 205 17.68 0.31 -3.80
N VAL A 206 16.48 0.09 -3.24
CA VAL A 206 16.31 -0.63 -1.98
C VAL A 206 15.21 -1.69 -2.00
N ARG A 207 14.23 -1.61 -2.91
CA ARG A 207 13.00 -2.42 -2.83
C ARG A 207 13.28 -3.92 -2.73
N ASP A 208 14.10 -4.46 -3.62
CA ASP A 208 14.35 -5.92 -3.65
C ASP A 208 15.18 -6.36 -2.43
N ALA A 209 16.13 -5.53 -1.98
CA ALA A 209 16.87 -5.78 -0.74
C ALA A 209 15.95 -5.79 0.48
N VAL A 210 14.99 -4.85 0.55
CA VAL A 210 13.98 -4.79 1.62
C VAL A 210 13.08 -6.03 1.60
N ILE A 211 12.62 -6.47 0.43
CA ILE A 211 11.81 -7.69 0.28
C ILE A 211 12.60 -8.93 0.70
N ALA A 212 13.90 -9.01 0.37
CA ALA A 212 14.76 -10.09 0.83
C ALA A 212 14.89 -10.10 2.37
N GLN A 213 15.09 -8.94 2.99
CA GLN A 213 15.14 -8.81 4.45
C GLN A 213 13.82 -9.19 5.12
N LEU A 214 12.67 -8.87 4.50
CA LEU A 214 11.36 -9.34 4.97
C LEU A 214 11.25 -10.86 4.93
N GLY A 215 11.87 -11.52 3.93
CA GLY A 215 11.98 -12.97 3.88
C GLY A 215 12.66 -13.55 5.13
N TRP A 216 13.77 -12.97 5.55
CA TRP A 216 14.50 -13.39 6.75
C TRP A 216 13.74 -13.04 8.04
N ALA A 217 13.21 -11.82 8.14
CA ALA A 217 12.45 -11.35 9.31
C ALA A 217 11.22 -12.23 9.62
N ARG A 218 10.57 -12.79 8.59
CA ARG A 218 9.48 -13.77 8.76
C ARG A 218 9.92 -15.05 9.44
N GLY A 219 11.16 -15.49 9.22
CA GLY A 219 11.74 -16.61 9.95
C GLY A 219 11.96 -16.26 11.42
N LEU A 220 12.46 -15.06 11.72
CA LEU A 220 12.63 -14.56 13.09
C LEU A 220 11.31 -14.48 13.85
N LEU A 221 10.21 -14.07 13.19
CA LEU A 221 8.86 -14.05 13.79
C LEU A 221 8.34 -15.43 14.19
N ARG A 222 8.92 -16.52 13.67
CA ARG A 222 8.57 -17.91 14.02
C ARG A 222 9.51 -18.51 15.06
N ALA A 223 10.65 -17.87 15.33
CA ALA A 223 11.64 -18.34 16.29
C ALA A 223 11.15 -18.16 17.74
N ALA A 224 11.56 -19.08 18.61
CA ALA A 224 11.33 -18.95 20.05
C ALA A 224 12.04 -17.70 20.59
N ARG A 225 11.36 -16.93 21.44
CA ARG A 225 11.85 -15.64 21.94
C ARG A 225 11.14 -15.24 23.23
N THR A 226 11.73 -14.29 23.95
CA THR A 226 11.08 -13.64 25.10
C THR A 226 10.02 -12.64 24.64
N ASP A 227 9.09 -12.25 25.52
CA ASP A 227 8.08 -11.24 25.21
C ASP A 227 8.70 -9.87 24.89
N THR A 228 9.78 -9.50 25.57
CA THR A 228 10.52 -8.26 25.31
C THR A 228 11.13 -8.28 23.90
N THR A 229 11.86 -9.34 23.56
CA THR A 229 12.44 -9.53 22.22
C THR A 229 11.34 -9.58 21.16
N SER A 230 10.20 -10.21 21.45
CA SER A 230 9.04 -10.26 20.56
C SER A 230 8.52 -8.85 20.24
N ARG A 231 8.32 -8.02 21.26
CA ARG A 231 7.86 -6.64 21.09
C ARG A 231 8.82 -5.82 20.24
N GLU A 232 10.11 -5.91 20.52
CA GLU A 232 11.13 -5.18 19.75
C GLU A 232 11.20 -5.66 18.30
N LEU A 233 11.14 -6.98 18.07
CA LEU A 233 11.14 -7.56 16.72
C LEU A 233 9.95 -7.04 15.91
N TYR A 234 8.74 -7.06 16.46
CA TYR A 234 7.56 -6.53 15.76
C TYR A 234 7.68 -5.05 15.42
N GLY A 235 8.29 -4.24 16.29
CA GLY A 235 8.57 -2.83 16.00
C GLY A 235 9.49 -2.64 14.80
N VAL A 236 10.59 -3.42 14.73
CA VAL A 236 11.52 -3.37 13.59
C VAL A 236 10.89 -3.94 12.32
N VAL A 237 10.12 -5.02 12.43
CA VAL A 237 9.40 -5.63 11.30
C VAL A 237 8.36 -4.67 10.73
N ALA A 238 7.62 -3.95 11.58
CA ALA A 238 6.71 -2.90 11.15
C ALA A 238 7.46 -1.82 10.36
N ASP A 239 8.63 -1.38 10.83
CA ASP A 239 9.45 -0.39 10.13
C ASP A 239 9.98 -0.89 8.78
N LEU A 240 10.25 -2.19 8.67
CA LEU A 240 10.71 -2.83 7.44
C LEU A 240 9.57 -3.02 6.42
N TRP A 241 8.38 -3.45 6.87
CA TRP A 241 7.16 -3.48 6.02
C TRP A 241 6.80 -2.08 5.52
N SER A 242 6.92 -1.09 6.40
CA SER A 242 6.71 0.32 6.08
C SER A 242 7.63 0.77 4.94
N LEU A 243 8.92 0.43 5.02
CA LEU A 243 9.90 0.71 3.97
C LEU A 243 9.59 -0.04 2.67
N ALA A 244 9.17 -1.30 2.74
CA ALA A 244 8.80 -2.08 1.56
C ALA A 244 7.62 -1.46 0.82
N GLY A 245 6.63 -0.99 1.58
CA GLY A 245 5.49 -0.27 1.07
C GLY A 245 5.88 1.05 0.42
N TRP A 246 6.68 1.86 1.11
CA TRP A 246 7.16 3.15 0.61
C TRP A 246 8.03 3.01 -0.65
N ALA A 247 8.95 2.05 -0.67
CA ALA A 247 9.77 1.75 -1.83
C ALA A 247 8.91 1.24 -3.01
N SER A 248 7.90 0.40 -2.75
CA SER A 248 6.95 -0.07 -3.78
C SER A 248 6.13 1.09 -4.36
N HIS A 249 5.69 2.03 -3.53
CA HIS A 249 5.03 3.25 -4.01
C HIS A 249 5.97 4.07 -4.90
N ASP A 250 7.23 4.21 -4.50
CA ASP A 250 8.23 5.01 -5.22
C ASP A 250 8.60 4.44 -6.60
N VAL A 251 8.45 3.14 -6.81
CA VAL A 251 8.65 2.47 -8.11
C VAL A 251 7.35 2.31 -8.93
N GLY A 252 6.21 2.84 -8.45
CA GLY A 252 4.95 2.80 -9.20
C GLY A 252 4.13 1.52 -9.01
N LEU A 253 4.26 0.83 -7.87
CA LEU A 253 3.49 -0.38 -7.53
C LEU A 253 2.53 -0.10 -6.35
N PRO A 254 1.42 0.64 -6.57
CA PRO A 254 0.53 1.10 -5.49
C PRO A 254 -0.18 -0.05 -4.76
N GLY A 255 -0.62 -1.09 -5.46
CA GLY A 255 -1.26 -2.25 -4.82
C GLY A 255 -0.33 -3.00 -3.87
N ALA A 256 0.92 -3.23 -4.29
CA ALA A 256 1.95 -3.80 -3.42
C ALA A 256 2.29 -2.87 -2.25
N ALA A 257 2.32 -1.55 -2.50
CA ALA A 257 2.58 -0.56 -1.47
C ALA A 257 1.54 -0.62 -0.35
N VAL A 258 0.25 -0.61 -0.70
CA VAL A 258 -0.85 -0.72 0.28
C VAL A 258 -0.76 -2.05 1.03
N GLY A 259 -0.54 -3.18 0.33
CA GLY A 259 -0.41 -4.49 0.99
C GLY A 259 0.70 -4.53 2.04
N TYR A 260 1.90 -4.04 1.71
CA TYR A 260 3.01 -3.97 2.68
C TYR A 260 2.74 -2.99 3.82
N LEU A 261 2.11 -1.84 3.56
CA LEU A 261 1.76 -0.88 4.61
C LEU A 261 0.66 -1.41 5.54
N THR A 262 -0.28 -2.21 5.03
CA THR A 262 -1.25 -2.93 5.86
C THR A 262 -0.54 -3.94 6.76
N HIS A 263 0.44 -4.70 6.26
CA HIS A 263 1.27 -5.55 7.13
C HIS A 263 2.07 -4.74 8.16
N SER A 264 2.54 -3.55 7.82
CA SER A 264 3.16 -2.64 8.79
C SER A 264 2.19 -2.24 9.91
N MET A 265 0.94 -1.93 9.59
CA MET A 265 -0.10 -1.62 10.58
C MET A 265 -0.40 -2.84 11.46
N SER A 266 -0.54 -4.02 10.85
CA SER A 266 -0.75 -5.28 11.57
C SER A 266 0.38 -5.58 12.56
N ALA A 267 1.64 -5.44 12.14
CA ALA A 267 2.79 -5.64 13.02
C ALA A 267 2.87 -4.60 14.16
N ALA A 268 2.44 -3.36 13.92
CA ALA A 268 2.34 -2.35 14.96
C ALA A 268 1.21 -2.64 15.96
N ALA A 269 0.09 -3.19 15.49
CA ALA A 269 -1.05 -3.55 16.33
C ALA A 269 -0.72 -4.67 17.32
N GLU A 270 0.10 -5.65 16.93
CA GLU A 270 0.59 -6.75 17.79
C GLU A 270 1.29 -6.27 19.07
N ILE A 271 1.82 -5.05 19.05
CA ILE A 271 2.55 -4.44 20.17
C ILE A 271 1.86 -3.19 20.73
N ASP A 272 0.62 -2.92 20.30
CA ASP A 272 -0.13 -1.69 20.58
C ASP A 272 0.72 -0.42 20.39
N ASP A 273 1.42 -0.31 19.25
CA ASP A 273 2.22 0.86 18.88
C ASP A 273 1.40 1.84 18.01
N PRO A 274 0.77 2.86 18.62
CA PRO A 274 -0.05 3.83 17.89
C PRO A 274 0.78 4.73 16.96
N MET A 275 2.06 4.97 17.25
CA MET A 275 2.91 5.80 16.40
C MET A 275 3.14 5.11 15.06
N ARG A 276 3.61 3.85 15.07
CA ARG A 276 3.86 3.09 13.84
C ARG A 276 2.57 2.84 13.06
N THR A 277 1.45 2.63 13.75
CA THR A 277 0.13 2.54 13.13
C THR A 277 -0.22 3.82 12.36
N ALA A 278 -0.04 5.00 12.97
CA ALA A 278 -0.28 6.29 12.33
C ALA A 278 0.64 6.51 11.12
N LEU A 279 1.93 6.22 11.25
CA LEU A 279 2.91 6.37 10.16
C LEU A 279 2.61 5.46 8.95
N ALA A 280 2.12 4.24 9.18
CA ALA A 280 1.74 3.35 8.10
C ALA A 280 0.44 3.80 7.41
N ALA A 281 -0.58 4.19 8.19
CA ALA A 281 -1.83 4.72 7.65
C ALA A 281 -1.62 6.02 6.85
N GLU A 282 -0.74 6.91 7.32
CA GLU A 282 -0.35 8.14 6.64
C GLU A 282 0.33 7.86 5.30
N GLN A 283 1.22 6.86 5.24
CA GLN A 283 1.85 6.48 3.99
C GLN A 283 0.85 5.87 3.00
N ILE A 284 -0.15 5.12 3.46
CA ILE A 284 -1.25 4.64 2.61
C ILE A 284 -2.03 5.83 2.05
N ALA A 285 -2.31 6.86 2.87
CA ALA A 285 -2.93 8.10 2.39
C ALA A 285 -2.09 8.74 1.27
N ARG A 286 -0.76 8.78 1.43
CA ARG A 286 0.15 9.30 0.38
C ARG A 286 0.19 8.45 -0.87
N VAL A 287 -0.02 7.13 -0.78
CA VAL A 287 -0.21 6.26 -1.95
C VAL A 287 -1.46 6.69 -2.71
N TYR A 288 -2.61 6.84 -2.03
CA TYR A 288 -3.85 7.31 -2.65
C TYR A 288 -3.73 8.70 -3.26
N LEU A 289 -3.07 9.65 -2.59
CA LEU A 289 -2.77 10.96 -3.19
C LEU A 289 -1.90 10.85 -4.45
N GLY A 290 -1.01 9.87 -4.51
CA GLY A 290 -0.22 9.59 -5.71
C GLY A 290 -1.02 8.94 -6.84
N GLN A 291 -2.17 8.33 -6.55
CA GLN A 291 -3.09 7.76 -7.55
C GLN A 291 -4.18 8.77 -7.99
N GLY A 292 -4.24 9.95 -7.37
CA GLY A 292 -5.28 10.94 -7.67
C GLY A 292 -6.59 10.69 -6.92
N ASP A 293 -6.56 9.93 -5.83
CA ASP A 293 -7.74 9.59 -5.01
C ASP A 293 -7.71 10.30 -3.64
N PRO A 294 -7.85 11.64 -3.58
CA PRO A 294 -7.75 12.38 -2.32
C PRO A 294 -8.87 12.00 -1.32
N GLY A 295 -10.00 11.47 -1.80
CA GLY A 295 -11.10 11.00 -0.95
C GLY A 295 -10.73 9.79 -0.10
N GLU A 296 -10.09 8.78 -0.71
CA GLU A 296 -9.56 7.63 0.02
C GLU A 296 -8.38 8.05 0.91
N ALA A 297 -7.56 8.99 0.45
CA ALA A 297 -6.49 9.55 1.27
C ALA A 297 -7.03 10.20 2.57
N LEU A 298 -8.10 11.00 2.50
CA LEU A 298 -8.70 11.60 3.69
C LEU A 298 -9.22 10.57 4.69
N LYS A 299 -9.82 9.47 4.22
CA LYS A 299 -10.26 8.37 5.11
C LYS A 299 -9.07 7.76 5.85
N MET A 300 -7.97 7.52 5.13
CA MET A 300 -6.74 7.02 5.75
C MET A 300 -6.09 8.02 6.71
N CYS A 301 -6.13 9.32 6.37
CA CYS A 301 -5.71 10.39 7.27
C CYS A 301 -6.55 10.43 8.55
N GLN A 302 -7.87 10.21 8.49
CA GLN A 302 -8.72 10.14 9.69
C GLN A 302 -8.32 8.98 10.60
N LEU A 303 -8.05 7.79 10.02
CA LEU A 303 -7.52 6.65 10.79
C LEU A 303 -6.14 6.98 11.38
N ALA A 304 -5.26 7.61 10.60
CA ALA A 304 -3.94 8.03 11.07
C ALA A 304 -4.04 9.05 12.21
N SER A 305 -4.98 10.00 12.17
CA SER A 305 -5.20 10.99 13.22
C SER A 305 -5.63 10.37 14.55
N VAL A 306 -6.49 9.35 14.52
CA VAL A 306 -6.88 8.61 15.74
C VAL A 306 -5.67 7.94 16.37
N ALA A 307 -4.83 7.28 15.57
CA ALA A 307 -3.61 6.64 16.04
C ALA A 307 -2.57 7.67 16.52
N ALA A 308 -2.37 8.77 15.79
CA ALA A 308 -1.43 9.84 16.15
C ALA A 308 -1.79 10.47 17.51
N SER A 309 -3.08 10.74 17.74
CA SER A 309 -3.59 11.25 19.02
C SER A 309 -3.27 10.32 20.19
N ARG A 310 -3.32 9.00 19.98
CA ARG A 310 -2.93 8.00 20.99
C ARG A 310 -1.42 7.96 21.22
N ALA A 311 -0.63 8.18 20.17
CA ALA A 311 0.83 8.20 20.25
C ALA A 311 1.35 9.39 21.05
N ARG A 312 0.66 10.55 20.98
CA ARG A 312 1.07 11.81 21.63
C ARG A 312 2.49 12.24 21.23
N VAL A 313 2.79 12.14 19.93
CA VAL A 313 4.06 12.53 19.33
C VAL A 313 3.81 13.66 18.33
N GLY A 314 4.29 14.87 18.65
CA GLY A 314 4.04 16.08 17.87
C GLY A 314 4.47 15.98 16.41
N GLN A 315 5.61 15.31 16.14
CA GLN A 315 6.06 15.06 14.77
C GLN A 315 5.08 14.18 13.95
N VAL A 316 4.40 13.23 14.59
CA VAL A 316 3.41 12.35 13.94
C VAL A 316 2.14 13.13 13.65
N ASP A 317 1.66 13.91 14.62
CA ASP A 317 0.50 14.78 14.42
C ASP A 317 0.76 15.77 13.28
N ALA A 318 1.92 16.43 13.28
CA ALA A 318 2.31 17.37 12.23
C ALA A 318 2.36 16.71 10.85
N LEU A 319 2.93 15.51 10.76
CA LEU A 319 3.00 14.75 9.51
C LEU A 319 1.59 14.43 8.99
N VAL A 320 0.73 13.84 9.83
CA VAL A 320 -0.64 13.47 9.45
C VAL A 320 -1.43 14.69 9.00
N HIS A 321 -1.40 15.80 9.75
CA HIS A 321 -2.09 17.03 9.36
C HIS A 321 -1.53 17.62 8.05
N SER A 322 -0.22 17.55 7.81
CA SER A 322 0.35 18.02 6.54
C SER A 322 -0.18 17.22 5.33
N THR A 323 -0.35 15.90 5.47
CA THR A 323 -0.91 15.04 4.42
C THR A 323 -2.42 15.25 4.27
N THR A 324 -3.16 15.48 5.36
CA THR A 324 -4.57 15.89 5.32
C THR A 324 -4.76 17.22 4.59
N ALA A 325 -3.90 18.20 4.87
CA ALA A 325 -3.92 19.50 4.19
C ALA A 325 -3.68 19.36 2.69
N ARG A 326 -2.76 18.47 2.30
CA ARG A 326 -2.54 18.13 0.89
C ARG A 326 -3.78 17.52 0.24
N ALA A 327 -4.43 16.58 0.90
CA ALA A 327 -5.65 15.98 0.37
C ALA A 327 -6.76 17.04 0.17
N HIS A 328 -6.93 17.97 1.11
CA HIS A 328 -7.83 19.11 0.94
C HIS A 328 -7.45 20.01 -0.24
N ALA A 329 -6.16 20.29 -0.43
CA ALA A 329 -5.71 21.11 -1.56
C ALA A 329 -5.94 20.41 -2.91
N ASP A 330 -5.68 19.10 -2.99
CA ASP A 330 -5.95 18.30 -4.21
C ASP A 330 -7.45 18.26 -4.56
N MET A 331 -8.34 18.45 -3.59
CA MET A 331 -9.79 18.61 -3.79
C MET A 331 -10.25 20.04 -4.10
N GLY A 332 -9.36 21.04 -4.08
CA GLY A 332 -9.72 22.45 -4.21
C GLY A 332 -10.30 23.09 -2.94
N ASN A 333 -10.28 22.39 -1.78
CA ASN A 333 -10.76 22.90 -0.50
C ASN A 333 -9.71 23.79 0.17
N LEU A 334 -9.37 24.92 -0.46
CA LEU A 334 -8.18 25.72 -0.11
C LEU A 334 -8.19 26.23 1.34
N ARG A 335 -9.35 26.68 1.84
CA ARG A 335 -9.47 27.15 3.24
C ARG A 335 -9.12 26.02 4.22
N GLN A 336 -9.74 24.85 4.05
CA GLN A 336 -9.46 23.69 4.89
C GLN A 336 -7.99 23.27 4.81
N ALA A 337 -7.39 23.31 3.61
CA ALA A 337 -5.98 22.98 3.44
C ALA A 337 -5.07 23.92 4.26
N LEU A 338 -5.30 25.24 4.20
CA LEU A 338 -4.49 26.23 4.90
C LEU A 338 -4.69 26.20 6.43
N ASP A 339 -5.94 26.04 6.88
CA ASP A 339 -6.25 25.87 8.29
C ASP A 339 -5.55 24.62 8.84
N THR A 340 -5.63 23.50 8.11
CA THR A 340 -4.98 22.24 8.50
C THR A 340 -3.45 22.35 8.50
N LEU A 341 -2.84 23.10 7.56
CA LEU A 341 -1.39 23.38 7.61
C LEU A 341 -1.00 24.17 8.86
N THR A 342 -1.85 25.08 9.31
CA THR A 342 -1.62 25.86 10.54
C THR A 342 -1.64 24.94 11.76
N VAL A 343 -2.59 23.99 11.81
CA VAL A 343 -2.62 22.93 12.83
C VAL A 343 -1.36 22.07 12.78
N ALA A 344 -0.91 21.65 11.59
CA ALA A 344 0.30 20.87 11.42
C ALA A 344 1.54 21.58 11.99
N ARG A 345 1.66 22.89 11.76
CA ARG A 345 2.75 23.70 12.31
C ARG A 345 2.68 23.79 13.82
N ALA A 346 1.51 24.11 14.37
CA ALA A 346 1.33 24.19 15.82
C ALA A 346 1.59 22.86 16.52
N ALA A 347 1.24 21.72 15.91
CA ALA A 347 1.53 20.40 16.43
C ALA A 347 3.04 20.11 16.49
N LEU A 348 3.81 20.58 15.49
CA LEU A 348 5.26 20.42 15.48
C LEU A 348 5.96 21.35 16.48
N GLU A 349 5.50 22.59 16.60
CA GLU A 349 6.09 23.62 17.48
C GLU A 349 5.82 23.36 18.96
N ASN A 350 4.60 22.94 19.30
CA ASN A 350 4.16 22.78 20.69
C ASN A 350 4.16 21.33 21.17
N GLY A 351 4.21 20.36 20.24
CA GLY A 351 4.19 18.94 20.57
C GLY A 351 5.54 18.43 21.05
N SER A 352 5.51 17.33 21.81
CA SER A 352 6.70 16.63 22.28
C SER A 352 6.87 15.29 21.56
N GLY A 353 8.06 14.69 21.66
CA GLY A 353 8.37 13.41 21.06
C GLY A 353 8.75 13.50 19.58
N GLU A 354 9.53 12.52 19.12
CA GLU A 354 10.13 12.51 17.79
C GLU A 354 9.96 11.17 17.10
N ILE A 355 9.85 11.21 15.78
CA ILE A 355 9.94 10.02 14.94
C ILE A 355 11.42 9.68 14.78
N SER A 356 11.79 8.42 15.03
CA SER A 356 13.18 7.97 14.91
C SER A 356 13.77 8.27 13.53
N GLN A 357 15.00 8.79 13.53
CA GLN A 357 15.76 9.03 12.31
C GLN A 357 16.03 7.70 11.58
N PRO A 358 16.16 7.73 10.23
CA PRO A 358 16.14 8.91 9.36
C PRO A 358 14.72 9.35 8.94
N ARG A 359 13.66 8.76 9.51
CA ARG A 359 12.26 9.02 9.12
C ARG A 359 11.68 10.31 9.70
N GLY A 360 12.41 11.00 10.57
CA GLY A 360 11.99 12.22 11.26
C GLY A 360 11.26 13.23 10.39
N PHE A 361 10.25 13.89 10.99
CA PHE A 361 9.48 14.96 10.37
C PHE A 361 9.75 16.26 11.12
N ASP A 362 10.75 16.99 10.64
CA ASP A 362 11.25 18.24 11.21
C ASP A 362 10.65 19.47 10.52
N THR A 363 11.01 20.67 10.98
CA THR A 363 10.55 21.94 10.43
C THR A 363 10.89 22.08 8.94
N ALA A 364 12.04 21.55 8.51
CA ALA A 364 12.42 21.57 7.10
C ALA A 364 11.50 20.66 6.26
N ALA A 365 11.19 19.45 6.75
CA ALA A 365 10.24 18.55 6.11
C ALA A 365 8.83 19.16 6.04
N LEU A 366 8.37 19.83 7.10
CA LEU A 366 7.09 20.55 7.09
C LEU A 366 7.11 21.73 6.10
N GLY A 367 8.23 22.44 5.97
CA GLY A 367 8.40 23.51 4.96
C GLY A 367 8.25 22.98 3.53
N SER A 368 8.89 21.84 3.23
CA SER A 368 8.73 21.12 1.95
C SER A 368 7.28 20.74 1.66
N GLU A 369 6.55 20.16 2.63
CA GLU A 369 5.14 19.81 2.45
C GLU A 369 4.23 21.03 2.37
N SER A 370 4.48 22.08 3.15
CA SER A 370 3.75 23.36 3.07
C SER A 370 3.88 23.97 1.68
N GLY A 371 5.10 23.99 1.13
CA GLY A 371 5.37 24.44 -0.23
C GLY A 371 4.64 23.61 -1.29
N ARG A 372 4.56 22.29 -1.11
CA ARG A 372 3.75 21.40 -1.98
C ARG A 372 2.27 21.76 -1.93
N VAL A 373 1.69 21.88 -0.74
CA VAL A 373 0.26 22.23 -0.57
C VAL A 373 -0.04 23.60 -1.18
N LEU A 374 0.80 24.60 -0.94
CA LEU A 374 0.65 25.93 -1.54
C LEU A 374 0.82 25.92 -3.06
N SER A 375 1.69 25.06 -3.60
CA SER A 375 1.87 24.88 -5.05
C SER A 375 0.63 24.26 -5.71
N ILE A 376 -0.08 23.35 -5.02
CA ILE A 376 -1.39 22.82 -5.44
C ILE A 376 -2.48 23.90 -5.30
N ALA A 377 -2.49 24.66 -4.20
CA ALA A 377 -3.41 25.78 -4.06
C ALA A 377 -3.22 26.81 -5.20
N ALA A 378 -1.98 27.04 -5.64
CA ALA A 378 -1.65 27.92 -6.74
C ALA A 378 -2.20 27.49 -8.11
N THR A 379 -2.58 26.21 -8.29
CA THR A 379 -3.28 25.77 -9.52
C THR A 379 -4.75 26.18 -9.54
N HIS A 380 -5.32 26.47 -8.37
CA HIS A 380 -6.71 26.90 -8.20
C HIS A 380 -6.81 28.43 -8.07
N ASP A 381 -5.84 29.04 -7.37
CA ASP A 381 -5.76 30.49 -7.14
C ASP A 381 -4.30 30.93 -7.17
N ALA A 382 -3.93 31.67 -8.22
CA ALA A 382 -2.55 32.10 -8.46
C ALA A 382 -1.96 32.98 -7.34
N SER A 383 -2.78 33.57 -6.46
CA SER A 383 -2.31 34.38 -5.33
C SER A 383 -1.47 33.58 -4.31
N TYR A 384 -1.56 32.25 -4.31
CA TYR A 384 -0.73 31.38 -3.47
C TYR A 384 0.67 31.12 -4.03
N ALA A 385 0.94 31.43 -5.30
CA ALA A 385 2.21 31.11 -5.95
C ALA A 385 3.44 31.73 -5.24
N PRO A 386 3.44 33.02 -4.81
CA PRO A 386 4.58 33.59 -4.09
C PRO A 386 4.92 32.83 -2.80
N ARG A 387 3.90 32.48 -2.00
CA ARG A 387 4.10 31.73 -0.75
C ARG A 387 4.62 30.31 -1.00
N ALA A 388 4.19 29.67 -2.09
CA ALA A 388 4.71 28.37 -2.51
C ALA A 388 6.18 28.45 -2.92
N ILE A 389 6.54 29.48 -3.69
CA ILE A 389 7.92 29.76 -4.13
C ILE A 389 8.82 29.98 -2.92
N ASP A 390 8.42 30.81 -1.95
CA ASP A 390 9.21 31.10 -0.75
C ASP A 390 9.48 29.82 0.06
N ALA A 391 8.43 29.03 0.34
CA ALA A 391 8.55 27.81 1.14
C ALA A 391 9.43 26.75 0.45
N LEU A 392 9.27 26.55 -0.86
CA LEU A 392 10.08 25.57 -1.60
C LEU A 392 11.52 26.06 -1.81
N THR A 393 11.74 27.36 -1.99
CA THR A 393 13.09 27.94 -2.09
C THR A 393 13.85 27.78 -0.77
N ALA A 394 13.20 28.08 0.36
CA ALA A 394 13.78 27.87 1.68
C ALA A 394 14.20 26.41 1.90
N TYR A 395 13.34 25.46 1.54
CA TYR A 395 13.66 24.04 1.69
C TYR A 395 14.79 23.58 0.74
N THR A 396 14.71 23.94 -0.54
CA THR A 396 15.67 23.46 -1.56
C THR A 396 17.07 24.08 -1.43
N SER A 397 17.19 25.19 -0.70
CA SER A 397 18.46 25.80 -0.31
C SER A 397 19.21 25.00 0.77
N THR A 398 18.54 24.07 1.46
CA THR A 398 19.19 23.17 2.42
C THR A 398 19.97 22.06 1.71
N ALA A 399 21.19 21.79 2.17
CA ALA A 399 22.06 20.75 1.64
C ALA A 399 22.07 19.50 2.56
N ASP A 400 20.91 18.87 2.72
CA ASP A 400 20.79 17.60 3.47
C ASP A 400 21.29 16.42 2.60
N PRO A 401 22.41 15.75 2.97
CA PRO A 401 22.98 14.65 2.19
C PRO A 401 22.16 13.35 2.25
N VAL A 402 21.20 13.24 3.16
CA VAL A 402 20.29 12.09 3.29
C VAL A 402 19.01 12.33 2.50
N ARG A 403 18.40 13.54 2.58
CA ARG A 403 17.11 13.85 1.95
C ARG A 403 17.22 14.30 0.48
N VAL A 404 18.18 13.76 -0.28
CA VAL A 404 18.44 14.12 -1.69
C VAL A 404 17.21 13.95 -2.57
N LYS A 405 16.47 12.84 -2.45
CA LYS A 405 15.25 12.63 -3.23
C LYS A 405 14.19 13.69 -2.94
N ARG A 406 13.97 14.01 -1.67
CA ARG A 406 12.97 15.02 -1.27
C ARG A 406 13.36 16.39 -1.83
N ARG A 407 14.65 16.74 -1.78
CA ARG A 407 15.18 17.97 -2.40
C ARG A 407 14.93 18.00 -3.90
N ALA A 408 15.24 16.92 -4.62
CA ALA A 408 14.98 16.81 -6.07
C ALA A 408 13.50 17.02 -6.41
N VAL A 409 12.60 16.36 -5.66
CA VAL A 409 11.15 16.52 -5.82
C VAL A 409 10.71 17.95 -5.53
N SER A 410 11.17 18.56 -4.44
CA SER A 410 10.82 19.96 -4.12
C SER A 410 11.38 20.95 -5.13
N SER A 411 12.56 20.71 -5.71
CA SER A 411 13.11 21.52 -6.81
C SER A 411 12.24 21.41 -8.06
N ALA A 412 11.77 20.21 -8.43
CA ALA A 412 10.84 20.05 -9.54
C ALA A 412 9.51 20.80 -9.28
N GLN A 413 8.98 20.73 -8.06
CA GLN A 413 7.76 21.46 -7.68
C GLN A 413 7.97 22.97 -7.69
N LEU A 414 9.14 23.46 -7.28
CA LEU A 414 9.51 24.87 -7.34
C LEU A 414 9.57 25.36 -8.79
N ALA A 415 10.23 24.61 -9.67
CA ALA A 415 10.28 24.93 -11.10
C ALA A 415 8.87 25.02 -11.71
N ALA A 416 7.99 24.07 -11.40
CA ALA A 416 6.62 24.08 -11.90
C ALA A 416 5.82 25.32 -11.44
N VAL A 417 5.91 25.71 -10.16
CA VAL A 417 5.20 26.90 -9.67
C VAL A 417 5.83 28.20 -10.20
N LEU A 418 7.14 28.26 -10.40
CA LEU A 418 7.82 29.40 -11.04
C LEU A 418 7.33 29.61 -12.48
N PHE A 419 7.16 28.52 -13.26
CA PHE A 419 6.56 28.62 -14.59
C PHE A 419 5.14 29.18 -14.53
N ARG A 420 4.29 28.66 -13.64
CA ARG A 420 2.91 29.14 -13.46
C ARG A 420 2.84 30.60 -12.99
N ALA A 421 3.81 31.04 -12.20
CA ALA A 421 3.93 32.41 -11.74
C ALA A 421 4.51 33.39 -12.79
N GLY A 422 4.82 32.92 -14.00
CA GLY A 422 5.37 33.76 -15.06
C GLY A 422 6.84 34.13 -14.85
N GLN A 423 7.61 33.30 -14.12
CA GLN A 423 9.04 33.48 -13.87
C GLN A 423 9.88 32.42 -14.61
N PRO A 424 9.89 32.40 -15.95
CA PRO A 424 10.45 31.28 -16.73
C PRO A 424 11.97 31.14 -16.60
N ALA A 425 12.72 32.24 -16.43
CA ALA A 425 14.18 32.17 -16.28
C ALA A 425 14.58 31.42 -14.98
N ASP A 426 13.91 31.73 -13.88
CA ASP A 426 14.13 31.07 -12.59
C ASP A 426 13.59 29.63 -12.61
N ALA A 427 12.46 29.41 -13.27
CA ALA A 427 11.89 28.08 -13.46
C ALA A 427 12.84 27.14 -14.22
N VAL A 428 13.46 27.64 -15.31
CA VAL A 428 14.43 26.88 -16.10
C VAL A 428 15.65 26.51 -15.26
N ARG A 429 16.24 27.49 -14.55
CA ARG A 429 17.41 27.26 -13.69
C ARG A 429 17.13 26.19 -12.64
N THR A 430 16.02 26.35 -11.91
CA THR A 430 15.58 25.37 -10.89
C THR A 430 15.26 24.01 -11.51
N GLY A 431 14.68 23.98 -12.71
CA GLY A 431 14.37 22.75 -13.43
C GLY A 431 15.63 21.96 -13.80
N HIS A 432 16.71 22.64 -14.20
CA HIS A 432 18.01 22.00 -14.41
C HIS A 432 18.61 21.45 -13.11
N THR A 433 18.54 22.20 -12.01
CA THR A 433 18.95 21.69 -10.68
C THR A 433 18.15 20.43 -10.30
N ALA A 434 16.84 20.40 -10.59
CA ALA A 434 16.02 19.21 -10.34
C ALA A 434 16.49 18.01 -11.17
N LEU A 435 16.86 18.21 -12.45
CA LEU A 435 17.42 17.16 -13.31
C LEU A 435 18.77 16.64 -12.83
N GLU A 436 19.67 17.55 -12.42
CA GLU A 436 20.98 17.18 -11.89
C GLU A 436 20.85 16.31 -10.63
N LEU A 437 19.98 16.70 -9.69
CA LEU A 437 19.69 15.89 -8.51
C LEU A 437 19.07 14.54 -8.90
N ALA A 438 18.12 14.55 -9.84
CA ALA A 438 17.42 13.36 -10.32
C ALA A 438 18.35 12.34 -11.00
N ALA A 439 19.48 12.76 -11.57
CA ALA A 439 20.44 11.86 -12.21
C ALA A 439 20.98 10.78 -11.26
N SER A 440 21.00 11.07 -9.95
CA SER A 440 21.44 10.13 -8.90
C SER A 440 20.30 9.41 -8.17
N VAL A 441 19.04 9.68 -8.51
CA VAL A 441 17.85 9.17 -7.81
C VAL A 441 16.98 8.32 -8.73
N ARG A 442 16.77 7.06 -8.37
CA ARG A 442 15.93 6.11 -9.09
C ARG A 442 14.53 6.04 -8.45
N SER A 443 13.65 6.95 -8.87
CA SER A 443 12.27 7.08 -8.35
C SER A 443 11.30 7.39 -9.49
N ARG A 444 10.25 6.58 -9.65
CA ARG A 444 9.19 6.84 -10.64
C ARG A 444 8.44 8.12 -10.31
N ARG A 445 8.20 8.37 -9.02
CA ARG A 445 7.53 9.59 -8.54
C ARG A 445 8.30 10.87 -8.85
N LEU A 446 9.62 10.81 -8.83
CA LEU A 446 10.45 11.94 -9.25
C LEU A 446 10.30 12.19 -10.76
N THR A 447 10.24 11.12 -11.57
CA THR A 447 9.93 11.24 -13.01
C THR A 447 8.58 11.92 -13.24
N ASP A 448 7.52 11.53 -12.52
CA ASP A 448 6.19 12.14 -12.65
C ASP A 448 6.22 13.66 -12.28
N HIS A 449 7.01 14.04 -11.28
CA HIS A 449 7.21 15.45 -10.94
C HIS A 449 8.00 16.22 -12.01
N LEU A 450 9.02 15.62 -12.62
CA LEU A 450 9.73 16.22 -13.76
C LEU A 450 8.81 16.35 -14.98
N ASP A 451 7.91 15.40 -15.20
CA ASP A 451 6.90 15.50 -16.25
C ASP A 451 5.95 16.68 -16.06
N THR A 452 5.64 17.05 -14.81
CA THR A 452 4.90 18.28 -14.51
C THR A 452 5.69 19.53 -14.93
N VAL A 453 7.00 19.58 -14.66
CA VAL A 453 7.87 20.68 -15.10
C VAL A 453 7.92 20.75 -16.63
N ARG A 454 8.06 19.60 -17.30
CA ARG A 454 8.02 19.51 -18.76
C ARG A 454 6.71 20.05 -19.30
N ALA A 455 5.58 19.67 -18.72
CA ALA A 455 4.25 20.13 -19.13
C ALA A 455 4.09 21.65 -19.05
N GLU A 456 4.62 22.30 -18.00
CA GLU A 456 4.60 23.76 -17.91
C GLU A 456 5.56 24.41 -18.91
N ALA A 457 6.77 23.84 -19.08
CA ALA A 457 7.77 24.37 -19.99
C ALA A 457 7.31 24.36 -21.46
N VAL A 458 6.61 23.31 -21.91
CA VAL A 458 6.10 23.22 -23.30
C VAL A 458 5.00 24.24 -23.62
N ARG A 459 4.36 24.83 -22.61
CA ARG A 459 3.37 25.92 -22.80
C ARG A 459 4.02 27.23 -23.22
N LEU A 460 5.36 27.31 -23.16
CA LEU A 460 6.16 28.46 -23.57
C LEU A 460 7.03 28.14 -24.81
N PRO A 461 6.44 27.77 -25.97
CA PRO A 461 7.20 27.25 -27.12
C PRO A 461 8.17 28.27 -27.74
N ARG A 462 7.98 29.57 -27.47
CA ARG A 462 8.88 30.65 -27.93
C ARG A 462 10.06 30.89 -26.97
N HIS A 463 10.05 30.32 -25.77
CA HIS A 463 11.14 30.45 -24.82
C HIS A 463 12.14 29.31 -25.04
N ARG A 464 13.25 29.61 -25.72
CA ARG A 464 14.26 28.62 -26.13
C ARG A 464 14.70 27.70 -24.98
N ASP A 465 15.03 28.27 -23.83
CA ASP A 465 15.58 27.49 -22.71
C ASP A 465 14.52 26.61 -22.04
N ALA A 466 13.24 27.03 -22.04
CA ALA A 466 12.15 26.19 -21.55
C ALA A 466 11.93 24.98 -22.47
N ALA A 467 11.98 25.20 -23.79
CA ALA A 467 11.92 24.11 -24.77
C ALA A 467 13.14 23.16 -24.67
N GLU A 468 14.32 23.68 -24.35
CA GLU A 468 15.51 22.88 -24.07
C GLU A 468 15.36 22.03 -22.81
N LEU A 469 14.92 22.63 -21.70
CA LEU A 469 14.62 21.92 -20.45
C LEU A 469 13.59 20.80 -20.69
N ALA A 470 12.51 21.08 -21.42
CA ALA A 470 11.49 20.07 -21.74
C ALA A 470 12.07 18.87 -22.51
N ARG A 471 12.97 19.12 -23.48
CA ARG A 471 13.68 18.06 -24.21
C ARG A 471 14.64 17.29 -23.30
N ALA A 472 15.37 17.98 -22.42
CA ALA A 472 16.27 17.35 -21.46
C ALA A 472 15.52 16.41 -20.49
N ILE A 473 14.36 16.83 -19.98
CA ILE A 473 13.47 15.99 -19.16
C ILE A 473 13.03 14.74 -19.94
N THR A 474 12.58 14.92 -21.19
CA THR A 474 12.16 13.80 -22.05
C THR A 474 13.30 12.81 -22.28
N ALA A 475 14.50 13.29 -22.56
CA ALA A 475 15.68 12.45 -22.77
C ALA A 475 16.12 11.72 -21.48
N ALA A 476 15.93 12.32 -20.31
CA ALA A 476 16.21 11.68 -19.03
C ALA A 476 15.23 10.54 -18.72
N ALA A 477 13.95 10.72 -19.06
CA ALA A 477 12.91 9.70 -18.86
C ALA A 477 13.15 8.43 -19.70
N GLY A 478 13.76 8.54 -20.88
CA GLY A 478 14.10 7.38 -21.73
C GLY A 478 15.31 6.55 -21.29
N ARG A 479 16.04 6.97 -20.24
CA ARG A 479 17.25 6.29 -19.74
C ARG A 479 17.03 5.52 -18.41
N GLY A 480 15.86 5.64 -17.81
CA GLY A 480 15.48 4.98 -16.56
C GLY A 480 14.34 4.03 -16.81
#